data_AF-A0A9D8R8N6-F1
#
_entry.id   AF-A0A9D8R8N6-F1
#
_cell.length_a   1.000
_cell.length_b   1.000
_cell.length_c   1.000
_cell.angle_alpha   90.00
_cell.angle_beta   90.00
_cell.angle_gamma   90.00
#
_symmetry.space_group_name_H-M   'P 1'
#
loop_
_entity.id
_entity.type
_entity.pdbx_description
1 polymer ?
#
loop_
_entity_poly.entity_id
_entity_poly.type
_entity_poly.pdbx_seq_one_letter_code
_entity_poly.pdbx_strand_id
1 'polypeptide(L)'
;MECVVLAGGMGTRLRSVVADLPKCMAPVAGKPFLHYIVESLETAGFDHIIFSLGYKHEAIEEWIAGRKGSARITYVVETEPLGTGGGVRYALSQATEKDVFVLNGDTYFDVSYRKMLARHKASGAVATLALKPMEYFDRYGEVAVDTTGHITAFREKRPCEEGLINGGVYVIRRDALDVLPEKFSIEKEFFEKEVSRGTLAGFVSDGYFIDIGIPEDYERAQEEFAKGVYKRFDTLFLDRDGVINVQIVGDYVRRPEQMQFIPGSLEALARLRPVFRRMIVVTNQRGVGKGLMTEEDLKAVHDYMCSEVERAGGHLDAIYYCTIPDDSCPRRKPNPGMMEDAKADFPDIDLSRSIMVGDKESDMLFAERAGVWGIMVDGEFTLRRLADKLID
;
A
#
# COMPACT_ATOMS: atom_id res chain seq x y z
N MET A 1 12.04 10.44 0.87
CA MET A 1 12.81 9.20 0.58
C MET A 1 12.94 9.07 -0.93
N GLU A 2 14.07 8.60 -1.43
CA GLU A 2 14.30 8.43 -2.88
C GLU A 2 14.18 6.98 -3.32
N CYS A 3 13.62 6.77 -4.52
CA CYS A 3 13.44 5.45 -5.12
C CYS A 3 13.83 5.45 -6.60
N VAL A 4 14.59 4.45 -7.03
CA VAL A 4 14.79 4.07 -8.42
C VAL A 4 13.75 3.01 -8.80
N VAL A 5 13.05 3.19 -9.92
CA VAL A 5 12.15 2.18 -10.49
C VAL A 5 12.72 1.69 -11.81
N LEU A 6 13.00 0.39 -11.90
CA LEU A 6 13.56 -0.26 -13.07
C LEU A 6 12.46 -0.58 -14.09
N ALA A 7 12.40 0.21 -15.16
CA ALA A 7 11.32 0.16 -16.16
C ALA A 7 11.81 -0.08 -17.60
N GLY A 8 13.09 -0.42 -17.81
CA GLY A 8 13.69 -0.60 -19.14
C GLY A 8 13.57 -2.00 -19.78
N GLY A 9 12.93 -2.97 -19.13
CA GLY A 9 12.92 -4.37 -19.56
C GLY A 9 12.10 -4.65 -20.83
N MET A 10 12.65 -5.48 -21.74
CA MET A 10 12.02 -5.85 -23.03
C MET A 10 10.75 -6.72 -22.94
N GLY A 11 10.44 -7.30 -21.78
CA GLY A 11 9.16 -8.00 -21.51
C GLY A 11 8.85 -9.24 -22.38
N THR A 12 9.86 -9.95 -22.89
CA THR A 12 9.72 -10.94 -23.98
C THR A 12 8.68 -12.05 -23.77
N ARG A 13 8.48 -12.51 -22.53
CA ARG A 13 7.53 -13.60 -22.19
C ARG A 13 6.06 -13.16 -22.17
N LEU A 14 5.78 -11.89 -21.85
CA LEU A 14 4.43 -11.33 -21.82
C LEU A 14 4.01 -10.73 -23.18
N ARG A 15 4.93 -10.65 -24.15
CA ARG A 15 4.66 -10.07 -25.48
C ARG A 15 3.53 -10.76 -26.24
N SER A 16 3.22 -12.02 -25.94
CA SER A 16 2.07 -12.71 -26.53
C SER A 16 0.73 -12.13 -26.08
N VAL A 17 0.69 -11.43 -24.94
CA VAL A 17 -0.52 -10.83 -24.34
C VAL A 17 -0.50 -9.31 -24.47
N VAL A 18 0.68 -8.69 -24.32
CA VAL A 18 0.88 -7.24 -24.39
C VAL A 18 2.04 -6.93 -25.34
N ALA A 19 1.73 -6.84 -26.64
CA ALA A 19 2.74 -6.69 -27.68
C ALA A 19 3.34 -5.26 -27.74
N ASP A 20 2.52 -4.24 -27.42
CA ASP A 20 2.83 -2.87 -27.80
C ASP A 20 3.35 -1.95 -26.68
N LEU A 21 3.37 -2.42 -25.43
CA LEU A 21 3.77 -1.61 -24.27
C LEU A 21 4.95 -2.20 -23.50
N PRO A 22 5.78 -1.37 -22.83
CA PRO A 22 6.66 -1.84 -21.77
C PRO A 22 5.88 -2.69 -20.76
N LYS A 23 6.51 -3.71 -20.17
CA LYS A 23 5.80 -4.64 -19.27
C LYS A 23 5.16 -3.92 -18.07
N CYS A 24 5.87 -2.96 -17.48
CA CYS A 24 5.35 -2.13 -16.39
C CYS A 24 4.14 -1.28 -16.79
N MET A 25 3.90 -1.08 -18.09
CA MET A 25 2.75 -0.34 -18.62
C MET A 25 1.58 -1.24 -19.01
N ALA A 26 1.71 -2.57 -18.85
CA ALA A 26 0.61 -3.50 -19.09
C ALA A 26 -0.61 -3.12 -18.24
N PRO A 27 -1.81 -3.03 -18.83
CA PRO A 27 -3.01 -2.59 -18.11
C PRO A 27 -3.48 -3.66 -17.12
N VAL A 28 -3.55 -3.34 -15.83
CA VAL A 28 -4.08 -4.18 -14.76
C VAL A 28 -5.26 -3.47 -14.12
N ALA A 29 -6.45 -4.09 -14.17
CA ALA A 29 -7.71 -3.51 -13.70
C ALA A 29 -7.98 -2.09 -14.25
N GLY A 30 -7.72 -1.91 -15.55
CA GLY A 30 -7.98 -0.65 -16.26
C GLY A 30 -6.92 0.45 -16.09
N LYS A 31 -5.83 0.19 -15.36
CA LYS A 31 -4.72 1.14 -15.16
C LYS A 31 -3.37 0.51 -15.50
N PRO A 32 -2.35 1.25 -15.96
CA PRO A 32 -1.01 0.69 -16.15
C PRO A 32 -0.48 0.09 -14.84
N PHE A 33 0.23 -1.03 -14.87
CA PHE A 33 0.77 -1.65 -13.64
C PHE A 33 1.65 -0.69 -12.83
N LEU A 34 2.41 0.17 -13.53
CA LEU A 34 3.23 1.22 -12.94
C LEU A 34 2.42 2.22 -12.09
N HIS A 35 1.11 2.37 -12.35
CA HIS A 35 0.22 3.18 -11.52
C HIS A 35 0.26 2.72 -10.06
N TYR A 36 0.17 1.42 -9.81
CA TYR A 36 0.11 0.86 -8.46
C TYR A 36 1.44 1.01 -7.73
N ILE A 37 2.56 0.84 -8.45
CA ILE A 37 3.90 1.05 -7.89
C ILE A 37 4.07 2.52 -7.49
N VAL A 38 3.74 3.47 -8.38
CA VAL A 38 3.88 4.90 -8.09
C VAL A 38 2.93 5.34 -6.98
N GLU A 39 1.68 4.88 -6.97
CA GLU A 39 0.72 5.17 -5.89
C GLU A 39 1.21 4.63 -4.54
N SER A 40 1.77 3.41 -4.51
CA SER A 40 2.37 2.83 -3.30
C SER A 40 3.55 3.64 -2.79
N LEU A 41 4.47 4.06 -3.67
CA LEU A 41 5.62 4.90 -3.31
C LEU A 41 5.19 6.26 -2.77
N GLU A 42 4.27 6.96 -3.45
CA GLU A 42 3.77 8.25 -2.99
C GLU A 42 3.04 8.13 -1.66
N THR A 43 2.23 7.07 -1.50
CA THR A 43 1.55 6.76 -0.24
C THR A 43 2.56 6.58 0.89
N ALA A 44 3.64 5.83 0.65
CA ALA A 44 4.71 5.60 1.62
C ALA A 44 5.58 6.85 1.91
N GLY A 45 5.36 7.97 1.21
CA GLY A 45 6.06 9.23 1.42
C GLY A 45 7.40 9.34 0.68
N PHE A 46 7.56 8.64 -0.45
CA PHE A 46 8.64 8.93 -1.38
C PHE A 46 8.37 10.27 -2.07
N ASP A 47 9.37 11.14 -2.07
CA ASP A 47 9.31 12.51 -2.58
C ASP A 47 10.09 12.69 -3.89
N HIS A 48 10.92 11.70 -4.25
CA HIS A 48 11.61 11.67 -5.53
C HIS A 48 11.69 10.23 -6.07
N ILE A 49 11.13 10.04 -7.26
CA ILE A 49 11.13 8.77 -8.00
C ILE A 49 11.95 8.95 -9.27
N ILE A 50 12.96 8.09 -9.44
CA ILE A 50 13.88 8.08 -10.58
C ILE A 50 13.55 6.85 -11.43
N PHE A 51 13.12 7.04 -12.66
CA PHE A 51 12.87 5.92 -13.56
C PHE A 51 14.11 5.57 -14.36
N SER A 52 14.58 4.33 -14.24
CA SER A 52 15.58 3.74 -15.15
C SER A 52 14.85 3.17 -16.36
N LEU A 53 14.90 3.90 -17.47
CA LEU A 53 14.13 3.66 -18.67
C LEU A 53 14.99 3.10 -19.80
N GLY A 54 14.34 2.42 -20.75
CA GLY A 54 15.00 1.83 -21.91
C GLY A 54 14.05 1.76 -23.10
N TYR A 55 13.80 0.55 -23.60
CA TYR A 55 12.93 0.33 -24.75
C TYR A 55 11.51 0.90 -24.53
N LYS A 56 11.00 1.69 -25.50
CA LYS A 56 9.67 2.33 -25.48
C LYS A 56 9.42 3.23 -24.25
N HIS A 57 10.46 3.94 -23.79
CA HIS A 57 10.38 4.84 -22.63
C HIS A 57 9.37 5.97 -22.83
N GLU A 58 9.11 6.38 -24.07
CA GLU A 58 8.20 7.47 -24.43
C GLU A 58 6.79 7.24 -23.89
N ALA A 59 6.32 5.98 -23.88
CA ALA A 59 5.01 5.62 -23.33
C ALA A 59 4.91 5.85 -21.81
N ILE A 60 6.03 5.69 -21.10
CA ILE A 60 6.11 5.91 -19.65
C ILE A 60 6.14 7.42 -19.38
N GLU A 61 6.95 8.17 -20.13
CA GLU A 61 7.06 9.62 -20.00
C GLU A 61 5.72 10.32 -20.29
N GLU A 62 5.03 9.93 -21.36
CA GLU A 62 3.70 10.47 -21.71
C GLU A 62 2.68 10.18 -20.62
N TRP A 63 2.67 8.95 -20.09
CA TRP A 63 1.77 8.58 -19.00
C TRP A 63 2.05 9.38 -17.72
N ILE A 64 3.32 9.54 -17.33
CA ILE A 64 3.68 10.35 -16.16
C ILE A 64 3.31 11.83 -16.37
N ALA A 65 3.54 12.39 -17.56
CA ALA A 65 3.22 13.78 -17.85
C ALA A 65 1.72 14.10 -17.69
N GLY A 66 0.84 13.12 -17.95
CA GLY A 66 -0.60 13.23 -17.74
C GLY A 66 -1.06 12.98 -16.29
N ARG A 67 -0.15 12.56 -15.39
CA ARG A 67 -0.48 12.16 -14.02
C ARG A 67 -0.29 13.33 -13.04
N LYS A 68 -1.20 13.43 -12.06
CA LYS A 68 -0.98 14.24 -10.86
C LYS A 68 -0.36 13.36 -9.78
N GLY A 69 0.73 13.83 -9.18
CA GLY A 69 1.49 13.12 -8.15
C GLY A 69 2.13 14.09 -7.16
N SER A 70 2.51 13.57 -6.01
CA SER A 70 3.21 14.33 -4.96
C SER A 70 4.73 14.24 -5.09
N ALA A 71 5.26 13.20 -5.74
CA ALA A 71 6.69 12.99 -5.89
C ALA A 71 7.27 13.76 -7.08
N ARG A 72 8.49 14.28 -6.92
CA ARG A 72 9.33 14.72 -8.04
C ARG A 72 9.71 13.51 -8.88
N ILE A 73 9.64 13.63 -10.20
CA ILE A 73 10.03 12.57 -11.13
C ILE A 73 11.27 12.96 -11.92
N THR A 74 12.22 12.03 -12.03
CA THR A 74 13.39 12.13 -12.92
C THR A 74 13.45 10.90 -13.82
N TYR A 75 13.90 11.07 -15.05
CA TYR A 75 14.09 9.96 -16.00
C TYR A 75 15.57 9.79 -16.33
N VAL A 76 15.98 8.53 -16.43
CA VAL A 76 17.31 8.14 -16.89
C VAL A 76 17.12 7.13 -18.00
N VAL A 77 17.38 7.54 -19.24
CA VAL A 77 17.13 6.72 -20.43
C VAL A 77 18.43 6.08 -20.90
N GLU A 78 18.45 4.75 -20.93
CA GLU A 78 19.55 3.97 -21.48
C GLU A 78 19.53 4.02 -23.02
N THR A 79 20.59 4.55 -23.64
CA THR A 79 20.75 4.53 -25.11
C THR A 79 21.22 3.17 -25.64
N GLU A 80 21.86 2.38 -24.78
CA GLU A 80 22.27 1.00 -25.02
C GLU A 80 21.99 0.17 -23.75
N PRO A 81 21.71 -1.14 -23.85
CA PRO A 81 21.50 -1.97 -22.66
C PRO A 81 22.73 -1.97 -21.74
N LEU A 82 22.58 -1.42 -20.53
CA LEU A 82 23.65 -1.40 -19.52
C LEU A 82 23.61 -2.63 -18.59
N GLY A 83 22.61 -3.49 -18.74
CA GLY A 83 22.33 -4.55 -17.77
C GLY A 83 21.68 -4.00 -16.51
N THR A 84 21.11 -4.88 -15.68
CA THR A 84 20.34 -4.47 -14.50
C THR A 84 21.17 -3.66 -13.51
N GLY A 85 22.46 -4.00 -13.32
CA GLY A 85 23.34 -3.26 -12.43
C GLY A 85 23.78 -1.92 -13.01
N GLY A 86 24.07 -1.87 -14.32
CA GLY A 86 24.44 -0.64 -15.01
C GLY A 86 23.31 0.40 -15.02
N GLY A 87 22.07 -0.02 -15.30
CA GLY A 87 20.89 0.85 -15.23
C GLY A 87 20.65 1.41 -13.83
N VAL A 88 20.77 0.58 -12.79
CA VAL A 88 20.68 1.01 -11.39
C VAL A 88 21.74 2.05 -11.06
N ARG A 89 23.01 1.78 -11.41
CA ARG A 89 24.10 2.72 -11.20
C ARG A 89 23.84 4.05 -11.90
N TYR A 90 23.39 4.03 -13.15
CA TYR A 90 23.09 5.25 -13.90
C TYR A 90 21.96 6.04 -13.23
N ALA A 91 20.89 5.36 -12.80
CA ALA A 91 19.79 5.99 -12.06
C ALA A 91 20.23 6.58 -10.70
N LEU A 92 21.10 5.88 -9.95
CA LEU A 92 21.65 6.36 -8.68
C LEU A 92 22.46 7.66 -8.82
N SER A 93 22.99 7.97 -10.01
CA SER A 93 23.67 9.25 -10.26
C SER A 93 22.76 10.47 -10.11
N GLN A 94 21.44 10.28 -10.20
CA GLN A 94 20.43 11.33 -10.01
C GLN A 94 19.91 11.41 -8.56
N ALA A 95 20.31 10.46 -7.71
CA ALA A 95 19.91 10.41 -6.31
C ALA A 95 20.82 11.29 -5.43
N THR A 96 20.21 11.93 -4.45
CA THR A 96 20.89 12.81 -3.49
C THR A 96 21.07 12.16 -2.12
N GLU A 97 20.18 11.23 -1.77
CA GLU A 97 20.20 10.48 -0.52
C GLU A 97 21.33 9.45 -0.47
N LYS A 98 21.77 9.13 0.74
CA LYS A 98 22.80 8.11 0.97
C LYS A 98 22.27 6.70 0.69
N ASP A 99 21.08 6.41 1.19
CA ASP A 99 20.43 5.10 1.08
C ASP A 99 19.21 5.27 0.16
N VAL A 100 19.21 4.57 -0.97
CA VAL A 100 18.22 4.73 -2.03
C VAL A 100 17.50 3.41 -2.25
N PHE A 101 16.17 3.45 -2.35
CA PHE A 101 15.40 2.26 -2.71
C PHE A 101 15.49 1.97 -4.20
N VAL A 102 15.42 0.70 -4.57
CA VAL A 102 15.35 0.24 -5.94
C VAL A 102 14.29 -0.84 -6.06
N LEU A 103 13.37 -0.66 -7.00
CA LEU A 103 12.24 -1.54 -7.23
C LEU A 103 12.22 -2.00 -8.70
N ASN A 104 11.85 -3.26 -8.91
CA ASN A 104 11.47 -3.76 -10.23
C ASN A 104 10.12 -3.13 -10.66
N GLY A 105 10.03 -2.62 -11.89
CA GLY A 105 8.82 -2.00 -12.42
C GLY A 105 7.71 -2.99 -12.82
N ASP A 106 8.00 -4.30 -12.79
CA ASP A 106 7.06 -5.37 -13.12
C ASP A 106 6.70 -6.26 -11.92
N THR A 107 7.15 -5.88 -10.73
CA THR A 107 6.85 -6.57 -9.48
C THR A 107 6.17 -5.60 -8.52
N TYR A 108 5.09 -6.03 -7.90
CA TYR A 108 4.50 -5.33 -6.77
C TYR A 108 4.74 -6.18 -5.52
N PHE A 109 5.45 -5.61 -4.55
CA PHE A 109 5.73 -6.27 -3.28
C PHE A 109 5.46 -5.30 -2.13
N ASP A 110 4.44 -5.61 -1.33
CA ASP A 110 4.06 -4.82 -0.15
C ASP A 110 5.09 -5.03 0.96
N VAL A 111 5.93 -4.02 1.17
CA VAL A 111 7.01 -4.01 2.14
C VAL A 111 6.95 -2.70 2.93
N SER A 112 7.10 -2.79 4.25
CA SER A 112 7.27 -1.58 5.08
C SER A 112 8.66 -0.98 4.82
N TYR A 113 8.71 0.01 3.92
CA TYR A 113 9.94 0.71 3.53
C TYR A 113 10.67 1.31 4.74
N ARG A 114 9.94 1.85 5.73
CA ARG A 114 10.57 2.43 6.93
C ARG A 114 11.24 1.38 7.80
N LYS A 115 10.59 0.23 8.04
CA LYS A 115 11.19 -0.88 8.80
C LYS A 115 12.40 -1.45 8.07
N MET A 116 12.32 -1.57 6.74
CA MET A 116 13.42 -2.04 5.91
C MET A 116 14.62 -1.07 5.95
N LEU A 117 14.37 0.25 5.85
CA LEU A 117 15.42 1.26 5.96
C LEU A 117 16.07 1.26 7.36
N ALA A 118 15.27 1.11 8.42
CA ALA A 118 15.78 0.98 9.78
C ALA A 118 16.69 -0.25 9.92
N ARG A 119 16.28 -1.40 9.37
CA ARG A 119 17.09 -2.63 9.35
C ARG A 119 18.39 -2.46 8.55
N HIS A 120 18.34 -1.77 7.40
CA HIS A 120 19.51 -1.48 6.56
C HIS A 120 20.55 -0.66 7.32
N LYS A 121 20.10 0.43 7.95
CA LYS A 121 20.94 1.30 8.77
C LYS A 121 21.53 0.54 9.96
N ALA A 122 20.74 -0.31 10.61
CA ALA A 122 21.18 -1.10 11.76
C ALA A 122 22.25 -2.15 11.43
N SER A 123 22.20 -2.82 10.26
CA SER A 123 23.28 -3.74 9.88
C SER A 123 24.54 -3.05 9.40
N GLY A 124 24.46 -1.81 8.92
CA GLY A 124 25.56 -1.23 8.15
C GLY A 124 25.87 -2.06 6.90
N ALA A 125 24.83 -2.63 6.27
CA ALA A 125 24.96 -3.37 5.02
C ALA A 125 25.18 -2.39 3.85
N VAL A 126 25.80 -2.84 2.76
CA VAL A 126 25.88 -2.05 1.51
C VAL A 126 24.57 -2.10 0.74
N ALA A 127 23.83 -3.20 0.87
CA ALA A 127 22.47 -3.34 0.39
C ALA A 127 21.64 -4.24 1.33
N THR A 128 20.34 -3.99 1.40
CA THR A 128 19.37 -4.83 2.09
C THR A 128 18.25 -5.20 1.14
N LEU A 129 18.01 -6.49 0.94
CA LEU A 129 17.01 -7.01 -0.01
C LEU A 129 15.75 -7.41 0.76
N ALA A 130 14.58 -7.08 0.21
CA ALA A 130 13.31 -7.59 0.71
C ALA A 130 13.15 -9.04 0.27
N LEU A 131 12.92 -9.94 1.22
CA LEU A 131 12.84 -11.37 1.01
C LEU A 131 11.40 -11.83 1.25
N LYS A 132 10.79 -12.47 0.25
CA LYS A 132 9.44 -13.02 0.34
C LYS A 132 9.50 -14.50 0.71
N PRO A 133 8.88 -14.94 1.82
CA PRO A 133 8.61 -16.36 2.06
C PRO A 133 7.69 -16.91 0.98
N MET A 134 8.07 -18.04 0.41
CA MET A 134 7.32 -18.72 -0.65
C MET A 134 7.26 -20.21 -0.36
N GLU A 135 6.13 -20.82 -0.72
CA GLU A 135 5.92 -22.26 -0.72
C GLU A 135 5.79 -22.77 -2.16
N TYR A 136 6.26 -23.98 -2.42
CA TYR A 136 6.12 -24.72 -3.68
C TYR A 136 6.43 -23.89 -4.94
N PHE A 137 7.62 -23.29 -4.99
CA PHE A 137 8.06 -22.44 -6.10
C PHE A 137 9.24 -23.04 -6.87
N ASP A 138 9.32 -22.74 -8.17
CA ASP A 138 10.41 -23.15 -9.06
C ASP A 138 10.90 -22.02 -9.99
N ARG A 139 10.19 -20.89 -10.02
CA ARG A 139 10.46 -19.76 -10.92
C ARG A 139 11.53 -18.78 -10.43
N TYR A 140 11.81 -18.80 -9.14
CA TYR A 140 12.68 -17.86 -8.44
C TYR A 140 13.89 -18.58 -7.84
N GLY A 141 15.00 -17.84 -7.68
CA GLY A 141 16.14 -18.31 -6.91
C GLY A 141 15.87 -18.20 -5.42
N GLU A 142 16.45 -19.11 -4.64
CA GLU A 142 16.37 -19.10 -3.18
C GLU A 142 17.48 -18.20 -2.60
N VAL A 143 17.15 -17.41 -1.58
CA VAL A 143 18.08 -16.55 -0.83
C VAL A 143 18.22 -17.11 0.58
N ALA A 144 19.43 -17.55 0.96
CA ALA A 144 19.70 -18.01 2.30
C ALA A 144 20.14 -16.84 3.20
N VAL A 145 19.65 -16.81 4.44
CA VAL A 145 20.06 -15.85 5.47
C VAL A 145 20.58 -16.55 6.71
N ASP A 146 21.50 -15.93 7.43
CA ASP A 146 21.93 -16.40 8.75
C ASP A 146 21.00 -15.94 9.88
N THR A 147 21.32 -16.33 11.12
CA THR A 147 20.52 -15.99 12.31
C THR A 147 20.51 -14.50 12.66
N THR A 148 21.42 -13.71 12.09
CA THR A 148 21.47 -12.24 12.23
C THR A 148 20.73 -11.53 11.08
N GLY A 149 20.26 -12.29 10.09
CA GLY A 149 19.60 -11.79 8.89
C GLY A 149 20.56 -11.25 7.83
N HIS A 150 21.82 -11.67 7.80
CA HIS A 150 22.71 -11.41 6.66
C HIS A 150 22.54 -12.47 5.58
N ILE A 151 22.63 -12.08 4.32
CA ILE A 151 22.48 -13.00 3.18
C ILE A 151 23.77 -13.81 3.04
N THR A 152 23.64 -15.13 3.01
CA THR A 152 24.75 -16.09 2.98
C THR A 152 24.87 -16.84 1.65
N ALA A 153 23.81 -16.88 0.84
CA ALA A 153 23.86 -17.47 -0.49
C ALA A 153 22.68 -17.02 -1.37
N PHE A 154 22.93 -16.94 -2.67
CA PHE A 154 21.91 -17.01 -3.71
C PHE A 154 22.00 -18.38 -4.37
N ARG A 155 20.87 -19.06 -4.53
CA ARG A 155 20.80 -20.38 -5.15
C ARG A 155 19.95 -20.29 -6.40
N GLU A 156 20.42 -20.95 -7.45
CA GLU A 156 19.73 -21.02 -8.73
C GLU A 156 18.33 -21.63 -8.62
N LYS A 157 17.50 -21.32 -9.62
CA LYS A 157 16.10 -21.75 -9.72
C LYS A 157 16.01 -23.26 -9.70
N ARG A 158 15.23 -23.77 -8.76
CA ARG A 158 14.91 -25.20 -8.60
C ARG A 158 13.58 -25.32 -7.87
N PRO A 159 12.89 -26.45 -8.00
CA PRO A 159 11.74 -26.73 -7.14
C PRO A 159 12.15 -26.68 -5.67
N CYS A 160 11.48 -25.83 -4.91
CA CYS A 160 11.64 -25.66 -3.47
C CYS A 160 10.27 -25.80 -2.80
N GLU A 161 10.19 -26.59 -1.73
CA GLU A 161 8.95 -26.71 -0.92
C GLU A 161 8.69 -25.43 -0.13
N GLU A 162 9.74 -24.87 0.47
CA GLU A 162 9.71 -23.61 1.21
C GLU A 162 11.03 -22.88 1.00
N GLY A 163 11.02 -21.55 0.99
CA GLY A 163 12.22 -20.74 0.93
C GLY A 163 11.95 -19.26 0.84
N LEU A 164 13.03 -18.48 0.89
CA LEU A 164 12.98 -17.04 0.69
C LEU A 164 13.40 -16.70 -0.74
N ILE A 165 12.68 -15.80 -1.39
CA ILE A 165 13.05 -15.29 -2.71
C ILE A 165 13.41 -13.80 -2.62
N ASN A 166 14.25 -13.32 -3.54
CA ASN A 166 14.42 -11.88 -3.72
C ASN A 166 13.13 -11.29 -4.31
N GLY A 167 12.47 -10.40 -3.56
CA GLY A 167 11.21 -9.79 -3.96
C GLY A 167 11.34 -8.62 -4.94
N GLY A 168 12.55 -8.33 -5.44
CA GLY A 168 12.76 -7.24 -6.40
C GLY A 168 12.69 -5.84 -5.80
N VAL A 169 12.75 -5.74 -4.47
CA VAL A 169 12.83 -4.49 -3.69
C VAL A 169 14.10 -4.54 -2.86
N TYR A 170 14.94 -3.52 -2.96
CA TYR A 170 16.12 -3.41 -2.12
C TYR A 170 16.45 -1.96 -1.81
N VAL A 171 17.12 -1.72 -0.69
CA VAL A 171 17.76 -0.44 -0.38
C VAL A 171 19.26 -0.61 -0.51
N ILE A 172 19.91 0.30 -1.21
CA ILE A 172 21.35 0.27 -1.51
C ILE A 172 21.98 1.61 -1.18
N ARG A 173 23.25 1.59 -0.74
CA ARG A 173 24.02 2.82 -0.65
C ARG A 173 24.29 3.37 -2.05
N ARG A 174 24.10 4.67 -2.23
CA ARG A 174 24.26 5.34 -3.52
C ARG A 174 25.63 5.08 -4.18
N ASP A 175 26.69 5.02 -3.38
CA ASP A 175 28.09 4.83 -3.82
C ASP A 175 28.50 3.35 -3.98
N ALA A 176 27.62 2.40 -3.66
CA ALA A 176 27.98 0.97 -3.62
C ALA A 176 28.42 0.40 -4.97
N LEU A 177 28.03 1.03 -6.07
CA LEU A 177 28.25 0.56 -7.44
C LEU A 177 29.35 1.34 -8.19
N ASP A 178 29.97 2.35 -7.58
CA ASP A 178 30.87 3.29 -8.28
C ASP A 178 32.11 2.63 -8.88
N VAL A 179 32.61 1.57 -8.23
CA VAL A 179 33.82 0.83 -8.62
C VAL A 179 33.58 -0.26 -9.67
N LEU A 180 32.32 -0.53 -10.02
CA LEU A 180 31.96 -1.54 -11.00
C LEU A 180 32.14 -1.01 -12.44
N PRO A 181 32.08 -1.85 -13.48
CA PRO A 181 32.01 -1.37 -14.86
C PRO A 181 30.67 -0.66 -15.14
N GLU A 182 30.54 -0.05 -16.32
CA GLU A 182 29.27 0.55 -16.77
C GLU A 182 28.21 -0.51 -17.08
N LYS A 183 28.61 -1.65 -17.65
CA LYS A 183 27.71 -2.75 -18.05
C LYS A 183 27.90 -3.96 -17.16
N PHE A 184 26.87 -4.35 -16.39
CA PHE A 184 26.90 -5.53 -15.51
C PHE A 184 25.50 -5.93 -15.01
N SER A 185 25.35 -7.17 -14.54
CA SER A 185 24.16 -7.61 -13.79
C SER A 185 24.30 -7.33 -12.30
N ILE A 186 23.25 -6.75 -11.70
CA ILE A 186 23.20 -6.50 -10.25
C ILE A 186 23.31 -7.80 -9.45
N GLU A 187 22.71 -8.89 -9.93
CA GLU A 187 22.65 -10.16 -9.21
C GLU A 187 24.01 -10.88 -9.26
N LYS A 188 24.54 -11.09 -10.47
CA LYS A 188 25.75 -11.89 -10.70
C LYS A 188 27.03 -11.14 -10.33
N GLU A 189 27.15 -9.87 -10.74
CA GLU A 189 28.40 -9.15 -10.56
C GLU A 189 28.49 -8.34 -9.27
N PHE A 190 27.37 -8.07 -8.58
CA PHE A 190 27.35 -7.34 -7.31
C PHE A 190 26.85 -8.22 -6.15
N PHE A 191 25.58 -8.64 -6.14
CA PHE A 191 25.01 -9.34 -4.98
C PHE A 191 25.75 -10.64 -4.65
N GLU A 192 25.95 -11.54 -5.62
CA GLU A 192 26.64 -12.81 -5.40
C GLU A 192 28.08 -12.61 -4.87
N LYS A 193 28.76 -11.53 -5.26
CA LYS A 193 30.12 -11.22 -4.79
C LYS A 193 30.13 -10.64 -3.37
N GLU A 194 29.16 -9.77 -3.05
CA GLU A 194 29.04 -9.15 -1.73
C GLU A 194 28.62 -10.15 -0.63
N VAL A 195 28.00 -11.29 -1.00
CA VAL A 195 27.76 -12.40 -0.05
C VAL A 195 29.05 -12.82 0.66
N SER A 196 30.14 -12.99 -0.08
CA SER A 196 31.44 -13.41 0.50
C SER A 196 32.03 -12.39 1.48
N ARG A 197 31.57 -11.14 1.42
CA ARG A 197 32.00 -10.03 2.27
C ARG A 197 31.10 -9.83 3.50
N GLY A 198 29.95 -10.54 3.56
CA GLY A 198 28.98 -10.39 4.65
C GLY A 198 28.31 -9.02 4.69
N THR A 199 28.31 -8.28 3.59
CA THR A 199 27.84 -6.88 3.50
C THR A 199 26.39 -6.77 3.03
N LEU A 200 25.71 -7.88 2.80
CA LEU A 200 24.30 -7.93 2.40
C LEU A 200 23.40 -8.35 3.55
N ALA A 201 22.30 -7.64 3.75
CA ALA A 201 21.26 -8.03 4.69
C ALA A 201 19.95 -8.42 4.00
N GLY A 202 19.19 -9.28 4.64
CA GLY A 202 17.82 -9.63 4.26
C GLY A 202 16.80 -8.92 5.16
N PHE A 203 15.69 -8.51 4.57
CA PHE A 203 14.50 -8.05 5.28
C PHE A 203 13.33 -8.96 4.88
N VAL A 204 12.98 -9.91 5.74
CA VAL A 204 11.88 -10.85 5.46
C VAL A 204 10.54 -10.11 5.60
N SER A 205 9.72 -10.16 4.56
CA SER A 205 8.37 -9.58 4.51
C SER A 205 7.41 -10.56 3.87
N ASP A 206 6.31 -10.85 4.56
CA ASP A 206 5.24 -11.70 4.02
C ASP A 206 4.07 -10.91 3.42
N GLY A 207 4.31 -9.64 3.09
CA GLY A 207 3.31 -8.82 2.38
C GLY A 207 2.92 -9.38 1.01
N TYR A 208 1.87 -8.81 0.44
CA TYR A 208 1.37 -9.20 -0.89
C TYR A 208 2.49 -9.08 -1.94
N PHE A 209 2.60 -10.09 -2.81
CA PHE A 209 3.65 -10.18 -3.82
C PHE A 209 3.09 -10.68 -5.15
N ILE A 210 3.43 -10.00 -6.24
CA ILE A 210 3.15 -10.46 -7.61
C ILE A 210 4.19 -9.94 -8.60
N ASP A 211 4.61 -10.81 -9.52
CA ASP A 211 5.43 -10.47 -10.70
C ASP A 211 4.59 -10.76 -11.93
N ILE A 212 4.23 -9.72 -12.69
CA ILE A 212 3.37 -9.85 -13.89
C ILE A 212 4.11 -10.38 -15.11
N GLY A 213 5.26 -11.03 -14.92
CA GLY A 213 6.16 -11.48 -15.98
C GLY A 213 5.69 -12.67 -16.81
N ILE A 214 4.62 -13.35 -16.41
CA ILE A 214 4.00 -14.44 -17.16
C ILE A 214 2.48 -14.22 -17.28
N PRO A 215 1.81 -14.81 -18.30
CA PRO A 215 0.37 -14.63 -18.51
C PRO A 215 -0.49 -14.98 -17.30
N GLU A 216 -0.16 -16.03 -16.57
CA GLU A 216 -0.93 -16.53 -15.44
C GLU A 216 -0.95 -15.52 -14.27
N ASP A 217 0.21 -14.97 -13.92
CA ASP A 217 0.29 -13.92 -12.89
C ASP A 217 -0.32 -12.61 -13.38
N TYR A 218 -0.22 -12.30 -14.66
CA TYR A 218 -0.85 -11.10 -15.22
C TYR A 218 -2.38 -11.18 -15.16
N GLU A 219 -2.97 -12.34 -15.46
CA GLU A 219 -4.42 -12.57 -15.29
C GLU A 219 -4.82 -12.51 -13.81
N ARG A 220 -4.04 -13.15 -12.93
CA ARG A 220 -4.27 -13.05 -11.48
C ARG A 220 -4.23 -11.60 -11.02
N ALA A 221 -3.30 -10.80 -11.54
CA ALA A 221 -3.22 -9.38 -11.23
C ALA A 221 -4.49 -8.62 -11.67
N GLN A 222 -5.11 -8.95 -12.82
CA GLN A 222 -6.38 -8.32 -13.21
C GLN A 222 -7.44 -8.46 -12.13
N GLU A 223 -7.62 -9.69 -11.64
CA GLU A 223 -8.64 -9.98 -10.63
C GLU A 223 -8.30 -9.39 -9.27
N GLU A 224 -7.08 -9.63 -8.78
CA GLU A 224 -6.68 -9.24 -7.43
C GLU A 224 -6.62 -7.72 -7.28
N PHE A 225 -6.19 -6.99 -8.32
CA PHE A 225 -6.15 -5.53 -8.28
C PHE A 225 -7.53 -4.91 -8.46
N ALA A 226 -8.39 -5.46 -9.32
CA ALA A 226 -9.78 -5.02 -9.43
C ALA A 226 -10.53 -5.22 -8.11
N LYS A 227 -10.27 -6.33 -7.42
CA LYS A 227 -10.83 -6.63 -6.11
C LYS A 227 -10.16 -5.83 -4.99
N GLY A 228 -8.95 -5.30 -5.16
CA GLY A 228 -8.21 -4.60 -4.10
C GLY A 228 -7.52 -5.51 -3.09
N VAL A 229 -7.29 -6.78 -3.43
CA VAL A 229 -6.65 -7.80 -2.58
C VAL A 229 -5.21 -7.43 -2.21
N TYR A 230 -4.51 -6.74 -3.11
CA TYR A 230 -3.13 -6.28 -2.95
C TYR A 230 -2.95 -5.23 -1.85
N LYS A 231 -4.04 -4.59 -1.40
CA LYS A 231 -3.98 -3.60 -0.33
C LYS A 231 -3.71 -4.29 0.99
N ARG A 232 -3.04 -3.58 1.91
CA ARG A 232 -2.55 -4.12 3.17
C ARG A 232 -3.70 -4.58 4.08
N PHE A 233 -4.74 -3.76 4.20
CA PHE A 233 -5.92 -4.05 5.02
C PHE A 233 -7.17 -4.17 4.15
N ASP A 234 -8.14 -4.95 4.62
CA ASP A 234 -9.40 -5.13 3.93
C ASP A 234 -10.33 -3.94 4.22
N THR A 235 -11.01 -3.91 5.36
CA THR A 235 -12.03 -2.87 5.61
C THR A 235 -11.70 -2.01 6.83
N LEU A 236 -11.77 -0.69 6.66
CA LEU A 236 -11.73 0.28 7.75
C LEU A 236 -13.16 0.67 8.13
N PHE A 237 -13.60 0.22 9.30
CA PHE A 237 -14.84 0.64 9.93
C PHE A 237 -14.59 1.87 10.79
N LEU A 238 -15.47 2.87 10.68
CA LEU A 238 -15.33 4.16 11.34
C LEU A 238 -16.62 4.49 12.09
N ASP A 239 -16.52 4.91 13.36
CA ASP A 239 -17.59 5.75 13.91
C ASP A 239 -17.55 7.15 13.24
N ARG A 240 -18.66 7.87 13.36
CA ARG A 240 -18.80 9.22 12.79
C ARG A 240 -18.39 10.29 13.80
N ASP A 241 -19.13 10.37 14.91
CA ASP A 241 -19.05 11.43 15.91
C ASP A 241 -17.94 11.15 16.93
N GLY A 242 -16.87 11.96 16.92
CA GLY A 242 -15.66 11.78 17.73
C GLY A 242 -14.48 11.20 16.93
N VAL A 243 -14.72 10.73 15.70
CA VAL A 243 -13.69 10.14 14.82
C VAL A 243 -13.51 10.97 13.54
N ILE A 244 -14.60 11.22 12.80
CA ILE A 244 -14.59 12.01 11.56
C ILE A 244 -14.96 13.45 11.87
N ASN A 245 -16.07 13.67 12.58
CA ASN A 245 -16.54 14.98 13.02
C ASN A 245 -16.48 15.12 14.54
N VAL A 246 -16.46 16.35 15.02
CA VAL A 246 -16.54 16.67 16.44
C VAL A 246 -17.91 16.22 16.96
N GLN A 247 -17.91 15.49 18.07
CA GLN A 247 -19.13 15.10 18.76
C GLN A 247 -19.78 16.32 19.42
N ILE A 248 -21.08 16.52 19.21
CA ILE A 248 -21.85 17.51 19.96
C ILE A 248 -22.32 16.88 21.28
N VAL A 249 -21.79 17.35 22.41
CA VAL A 249 -22.14 16.79 23.73
C VAL A 249 -23.60 17.09 24.06
N GLY A 250 -24.39 16.03 24.27
CA GLY A 250 -25.80 16.13 24.64
C GLY A 250 -26.77 16.47 23.50
N ASP A 251 -26.29 16.59 22.26
CA ASP A 251 -27.10 16.91 21.08
C ASP A 251 -26.63 16.09 19.86
N TYR A 252 -27.23 16.31 18.70
CA TYR A 252 -26.95 15.60 17.45
C TYR A 252 -26.65 16.59 16.31
N VAL A 253 -25.82 16.17 15.36
CA VAL A 253 -25.64 16.86 14.08
C VAL A 253 -26.91 16.61 13.25
N ARG A 254 -27.78 17.63 13.17
CA ARG A 254 -29.10 17.53 12.53
C ARG A 254 -29.12 18.12 11.12
N ARG A 255 -28.14 18.96 10.81
CA ARG A 255 -28.00 19.62 9.50
C ARG A 255 -26.54 19.71 9.09
N PRO A 256 -26.23 19.73 7.78
CA PRO A 256 -24.87 19.81 7.26
C PRO A 256 -24.02 20.92 7.90
N GLU A 257 -24.60 22.09 8.16
CA GLU A 257 -23.87 23.26 8.68
C GLU A 257 -23.40 23.07 10.13
N GLN A 258 -23.96 22.09 10.85
CA GLN A 258 -23.53 21.73 12.21
C GLN A 258 -22.37 20.75 12.21
N MET A 259 -22.02 20.17 11.07
CA MET A 259 -20.96 19.18 10.96
C MET A 259 -19.59 19.87 10.94
N GLN A 260 -18.91 19.87 12.09
CA GLN A 260 -17.53 20.32 12.22
C GLN A 260 -16.58 19.13 12.12
N PHE A 261 -15.75 19.06 11.09
CA PHE A 261 -14.75 18.00 10.94
C PHE A 261 -13.63 18.13 11.98
N ILE A 262 -13.15 16.99 12.48
CA ILE A 262 -11.94 16.95 13.33
C ILE A 262 -10.74 17.37 12.47
N PRO A 263 -9.84 18.24 12.97
CA PRO A 263 -8.68 18.67 12.19
C PRO A 263 -7.86 17.50 11.63
N GLY A 264 -7.75 17.46 10.29
CA GLY A 264 -7.01 16.43 9.56
C GLY A 264 -7.74 15.10 9.37
N SER A 265 -9.00 14.94 9.80
CA SER A 265 -9.75 13.70 9.57
C SER A 265 -10.00 13.43 8.08
N LEU A 266 -10.38 14.46 7.31
CA LEU A 266 -10.59 14.34 5.86
C LEU A 266 -9.29 13.98 5.11
N GLU A 267 -8.17 14.62 5.47
CA GLU A 267 -6.84 14.29 4.93
C GLU A 267 -6.46 12.84 5.25
N ALA A 268 -6.75 12.39 6.48
CA ALA A 268 -6.49 11.02 6.91
C ALA A 268 -7.28 10.00 6.07
N LEU A 269 -8.57 10.27 5.81
CA LEU A 269 -9.40 9.39 4.99
C LEU A 269 -8.88 9.29 3.54
N ALA A 270 -8.42 10.41 2.97
CA ALA A 270 -7.78 10.42 1.65
C ALA A 270 -6.49 9.58 1.63
N ARG A 271 -5.65 9.71 2.66
CA ARG A 271 -4.39 8.98 2.77
C ARG A 271 -4.55 7.49 3.09
N LEU A 272 -5.64 7.10 3.74
CA LEU A 272 -5.95 5.70 4.07
C LEU A 272 -6.59 4.93 2.90
N ARG A 273 -7.14 5.62 1.90
CA ARG A 273 -7.73 5.03 0.69
C ARG A 273 -6.83 4.00 -0.02
N PRO A 274 -5.53 4.25 -0.28
CA PRO A 274 -4.66 3.25 -0.90
C PRO A 274 -4.30 2.08 0.03
N VAL A 275 -4.48 2.24 1.34
CA VAL A 275 -4.11 1.25 2.36
C VAL A 275 -5.22 0.23 2.63
N PHE A 276 -6.48 0.65 2.54
CA PHE A 276 -7.66 -0.18 2.77
C PHE A 276 -8.42 -0.48 1.49
N ARG A 277 -8.89 -1.72 1.36
CA ARG A 277 -9.79 -2.13 0.28
C ARG A 277 -11.11 -1.36 0.32
N ARG A 278 -11.68 -1.18 1.52
CA ARG A 278 -12.94 -0.46 1.76
C ARG A 278 -12.88 0.41 3.01
N MET A 279 -13.69 1.46 3.03
CA MET A 279 -13.88 2.35 4.17
C MET A 279 -15.39 2.53 4.41
N ILE A 280 -15.87 2.07 5.56
CA ILE A 280 -17.30 1.99 5.88
C ILE A 280 -17.57 2.72 7.20
N VAL A 281 -18.60 3.55 7.24
CA VAL A 281 -19.04 4.20 8.49
C VAL A 281 -20.10 3.32 9.17
N VAL A 282 -19.95 3.09 10.48
CA VAL A 282 -20.90 2.36 11.33
C VAL A 282 -21.24 3.23 12.54
N THR A 283 -22.45 3.79 12.63
CA THR A 283 -22.75 4.85 13.61
C THR A 283 -24.13 4.79 14.28
N ASN A 284 -24.20 5.15 15.57
CA ASN A 284 -25.45 5.16 16.35
C ASN A 284 -26.15 6.54 16.24
N GLN A 285 -27.17 6.66 15.39
CA GLN A 285 -27.88 7.93 15.07
C GLN A 285 -29.26 8.02 15.73
N ARG A 286 -29.28 8.00 17.07
CA ARG A 286 -30.50 8.01 17.90
C ARG A 286 -31.36 9.26 17.76
N GLY A 287 -30.83 10.35 17.19
CA GLY A 287 -31.57 11.60 16.99
C GLY A 287 -32.87 11.39 16.21
N VAL A 288 -32.84 10.48 15.21
CA VAL A 288 -34.01 10.09 14.43
C VAL A 288 -35.05 9.36 15.29
N GLY A 289 -34.66 8.28 15.96
CA GLY A 289 -35.59 7.51 16.79
C GLY A 289 -36.14 8.26 18.01
N LYS A 290 -35.50 9.38 18.39
CA LYS A 290 -35.99 10.32 19.41
C LYS A 290 -36.88 11.43 18.85
N GLY A 291 -37.10 11.48 17.53
CA GLY A 291 -37.89 12.53 16.87
C GLY A 291 -37.24 13.90 16.83
N LEU A 292 -35.92 13.99 17.01
CA LEU A 292 -35.16 15.26 17.00
C LEU A 292 -34.75 15.70 15.59
N MET A 293 -34.81 14.76 14.62
CA MET A 293 -34.57 14.97 13.20
C MET A 293 -35.25 13.84 12.41
N THR A 294 -35.41 14.03 11.10
CA THR A 294 -35.93 13.02 10.18
C THR A 294 -34.80 12.17 9.59
N GLU A 295 -35.14 11.05 8.93
CA GLU A 295 -34.16 10.30 8.14
C GLU A 295 -33.66 11.09 6.93
N GLU A 296 -34.47 11.99 6.38
CA GLU A 296 -34.10 12.90 5.29
C GLU A 296 -33.03 13.90 5.76
N ASP A 297 -33.19 14.46 6.96
CA ASP A 297 -32.18 15.32 7.59
C ASP A 297 -30.86 14.56 7.80
N LEU A 298 -30.94 13.30 8.26
CA LEU A 298 -29.75 12.47 8.48
C LEU A 298 -29.05 12.15 7.15
N LYS A 299 -29.83 11.85 6.12
CA LYS A 299 -29.31 11.63 4.77
C LYS A 299 -28.58 12.87 4.27
N ALA A 300 -29.14 14.07 4.44
CA ALA A 300 -28.48 15.32 4.02
C ALA A 300 -27.12 15.52 4.73
N VAL A 301 -27.02 15.20 6.01
CA VAL A 301 -25.75 15.22 6.75
C VAL A 301 -24.75 14.20 6.19
N HIS A 302 -25.19 12.98 5.89
CA HIS A 302 -24.34 11.94 5.32
C HIS A 302 -23.87 12.28 3.90
N ASP A 303 -24.74 12.79 3.06
CA ASP A 303 -24.39 13.23 1.70
C ASP A 303 -23.34 14.35 1.74
N TYR A 304 -23.50 15.31 2.65
CA TYR A 304 -22.51 16.36 2.88
C TYR A 304 -21.15 15.81 3.34
N MET A 305 -21.16 14.87 4.30
CA MET A 305 -19.94 14.21 4.76
C MET A 305 -19.21 13.51 3.61
N CYS A 306 -19.93 12.69 2.83
CA CYS A 306 -19.34 11.98 1.69
C CYS A 306 -18.75 12.96 0.66
N SER A 307 -19.46 14.04 0.34
CA SER A 307 -18.97 15.06 -0.59
C SER A 307 -17.69 15.72 -0.12
N GLU A 308 -17.57 16.05 1.17
CA GLU A 308 -16.35 16.65 1.71
C GLU A 308 -15.18 15.66 1.78
N VAL A 309 -15.46 14.38 2.05
CA VAL A 309 -14.45 13.31 1.97
C VAL A 309 -13.94 13.14 0.53
N GLU A 310 -14.84 13.11 -0.46
CA GLU A 310 -14.48 13.03 -1.87
C GLU A 310 -13.68 14.25 -2.34
N ARG A 311 -14.07 15.46 -1.90
CA ARG A 311 -13.37 16.70 -2.21
C ARG A 311 -11.93 16.71 -1.66
N ALA A 312 -11.71 16.04 -0.53
CA ALA A 312 -10.38 15.83 0.04
C ALA A 312 -9.59 14.69 -0.63
N GLY A 313 -10.18 13.94 -1.56
CA GLY A 313 -9.58 12.79 -2.25
C GLY A 313 -9.85 11.43 -1.59
N GLY A 314 -10.59 11.39 -0.49
CA GLY A 314 -11.05 10.17 0.15
C GLY A 314 -12.26 9.54 -0.54
N HIS A 315 -12.75 8.46 0.03
CA HIS A 315 -13.99 7.81 -0.37
C HIS A 315 -14.54 7.00 0.80
N LEU A 316 -15.87 6.88 0.89
CA LEU A 316 -16.56 5.99 1.82
C LEU A 316 -17.46 5.07 0.99
N ASP A 317 -17.26 3.77 1.11
CA ASP A 317 -17.97 2.76 0.33
C ASP A 317 -19.42 2.59 0.79
N ALA A 318 -19.68 2.74 2.09
CA ALA A 318 -21.02 2.63 2.67
C ALA A 318 -21.13 3.32 4.04
N ILE A 319 -22.38 3.59 4.44
CA ILE A 319 -22.73 4.10 5.77
C ILE A 319 -23.86 3.23 6.32
N TYR A 320 -23.58 2.50 7.40
CA TYR A 320 -24.56 1.79 8.19
C TYR A 320 -24.83 2.57 9.48
N TYR A 321 -26.10 2.72 9.83
CA TYR A 321 -26.49 3.46 11.02
C TYR A 321 -27.70 2.84 11.72
N CYS A 322 -27.75 3.00 13.05
CA CYS A 322 -28.87 2.57 13.86
C CYS A 322 -29.60 3.78 14.46
N THR A 323 -30.91 3.89 14.18
CA THR A 323 -31.76 4.98 14.69
C THR A 323 -32.49 4.63 15.99
N ILE A 324 -32.55 3.34 16.34
CA ILE A 324 -33.27 2.82 17.51
C ILE A 324 -32.55 3.28 18.80
N PRO A 325 -33.23 4.00 19.72
CA PRO A 325 -32.60 4.48 20.94
C PRO A 325 -32.26 3.37 21.95
N ASP A 326 -32.99 2.25 21.89
CA ASP A 326 -32.88 1.11 22.79
C ASP A 326 -31.57 0.34 22.61
N ASP A 327 -30.88 0.11 23.72
CA ASP A 327 -29.62 -0.61 23.84
C ASP A 327 -29.76 -2.11 23.58
N SER A 328 -30.99 -2.65 23.66
CA SER A 328 -31.29 -4.04 23.30
C SER A 328 -31.25 -4.32 21.79
N CYS A 329 -31.26 -3.27 20.97
CA CYS A 329 -31.27 -3.40 19.51
C CYS A 329 -30.00 -4.10 19.00
N PRO A 330 -30.11 -5.23 18.26
CA PRO A 330 -28.95 -5.95 17.73
C PRO A 330 -28.08 -5.14 16.77
N ARG A 331 -28.67 -4.14 16.09
CA ARG A 331 -27.94 -3.25 15.17
C ARG A 331 -27.20 -2.12 15.86
N ARG A 332 -27.55 -1.79 17.11
CA ARG A 332 -26.96 -0.66 17.83
C ARG A 332 -25.65 -1.08 18.50
N LYS A 333 -24.56 -0.34 18.27
CA LYS A 333 -23.31 -0.56 19.01
C LYS A 333 -23.60 -0.47 20.52
N PRO A 334 -23.12 -1.42 21.35
CA PRO A 334 -22.01 -2.35 21.07
C PRO A 334 -22.40 -3.67 20.37
N ASN A 335 -23.63 -3.88 19.93
CA ASN A 335 -24.01 -5.10 19.20
C ASN A 335 -23.56 -5.05 17.73
N PRO A 336 -23.14 -6.19 17.14
CA PRO A 336 -22.45 -6.22 15.86
C PRO A 336 -23.37 -6.10 14.62
N GLY A 337 -24.68 -5.87 14.77
CA GLY A 337 -25.62 -5.97 13.63
C GLY A 337 -25.30 -5.06 12.45
N MET A 338 -24.75 -3.84 12.66
CA MET A 338 -24.29 -3.01 11.53
C MET A 338 -23.10 -3.60 10.76
N MET A 339 -22.25 -4.40 11.44
CA MET A 339 -21.20 -5.18 10.77
C MET A 339 -21.80 -6.32 9.95
N GLU A 340 -22.82 -6.99 10.49
CA GLU A 340 -23.52 -8.08 9.79
C GLU A 340 -24.20 -7.56 8.53
N ASP A 341 -24.81 -6.37 8.59
CA ASP A 341 -25.36 -5.69 7.42
C ASP A 341 -24.27 -5.41 6.37
N ALA A 342 -23.13 -4.84 6.79
CA ALA A 342 -21.99 -4.60 5.90
C ALA A 342 -21.47 -5.89 5.27
N LYS A 343 -21.42 -6.98 6.03
CA LYS A 343 -20.98 -8.30 5.55
C LYS A 343 -22.01 -8.93 4.59
N ALA A 344 -23.29 -8.62 4.73
CA ALA A 344 -24.33 -9.07 3.80
C ALA A 344 -24.21 -8.36 2.44
N ASP A 345 -23.96 -7.05 2.45
CA ASP A 345 -23.77 -6.26 1.22
C ASP A 345 -22.38 -6.50 0.58
N PHE A 346 -21.37 -6.80 1.40
CA PHE A 346 -20.00 -7.09 0.98
C PHE A 346 -19.53 -8.44 1.56
N PRO A 347 -19.97 -9.58 0.98
CA PRO A 347 -19.68 -10.93 1.50
C PRO A 347 -18.20 -11.27 1.58
N ASP A 348 -17.37 -10.56 0.84
CA ASP A 348 -15.93 -10.76 0.71
C ASP A 348 -15.09 -9.88 1.63
N ILE A 349 -15.70 -9.16 2.59
CA ILE A 349 -14.98 -8.45 3.67
C ILE A 349 -14.15 -9.45 4.50
N ASP A 350 -12.87 -9.23 4.69
CA ASP A 350 -12.05 -10.03 5.60
C ASP A 350 -11.91 -9.34 6.95
N LEU A 351 -12.67 -9.81 7.94
CA LEU A 351 -12.70 -9.24 9.29
C LEU A 351 -11.34 -9.36 10.00
N SER A 352 -10.57 -10.40 9.71
CA SER A 352 -9.23 -10.59 10.29
C SER A 352 -8.21 -9.56 9.81
N ARG A 353 -8.48 -8.93 8.66
CA ARG A 353 -7.69 -7.86 8.05
C ARG A 353 -8.39 -6.51 8.12
N SER A 354 -9.45 -6.40 8.93
CA SER A 354 -10.24 -5.18 9.09
C SER A 354 -9.93 -4.48 10.42
N ILE A 355 -10.20 -3.18 10.47
CA ILE A 355 -9.97 -2.33 11.64
C ILE A 355 -11.24 -1.53 11.93
N MET A 356 -11.65 -1.43 13.19
CA MET A 356 -12.70 -0.54 13.67
C MET A 356 -12.09 0.62 14.45
N VAL A 357 -12.43 1.84 14.09
CA VAL A 357 -11.98 3.07 14.77
C VAL A 357 -13.18 3.74 15.43
N GLY A 358 -13.09 3.98 16.73
CA GLY A 358 -14.15 4.59 17.52
C GLY A 358 -13.60 5.44 18.67
N ASP A 359 -14.44 6.28 19.25
CA ASP A 359 -14.09 7.17 20.37
C ASP A 359 -14.69 6.72 21.71
N LYS A 360 -15.53 5.67 21.71
CA LYS A 360 -16.21 5.15 22.90
C LYS A 360 -15.93 3.67 23.14
N GLU A 361 -16.08 3.26 24.40
CA GLU A 361 -16.04 1.84 24.80
C GLU A 361 -17.05 0.99 24.02
N SER A 362 -18.21 1.55 23.67
CA SER A 362 -19.20 0.86 22.85
C SER A 362 -18.68 0.47 21.46
N ASP A 363 -17.74 1.24 20.89
CA ASP A 363 -17.14 0.92 19.60
C ASP A 363 -16.12 -0.21 19.72
N MET A 364 -15.37 -0.24 20.82
CA MET A 364 -14.39 -1.29 21.07
C MET A 364 -15.08 -2.63 21.35
N LEU A 365 -16.17 -2.62 22.13
CA LEU A 365 -16.99 -3.80 22.35
C LEU A 365 -17.68 -4.26 21.05
N PHE A 366 -18.09 -3.33 20.19
CA PHE A 366 -18.59 -3.66 18.84
C PHE A 366 -17.51 -4.37 18.00
N ALA A 367 -16.29 -3.84 17.99
CA ALA A 367 -15.16 -4.43 17.27
C ALA A 367 -14.85 -5.85 17.78
N GLU A 368 -14.75 -6.02 19.11
CA GLU A 368 -14.50 -7.30 19.75
C GLU A 368 -15.56 -8.35 19.38
N ARG A 369 -16.85 -7.98 19.49
CA ARG A 369 -17.97 -8.88 19.17
C ARG A 369 -18.04 -9.22 17.68
N ALA A 370 -17.59 -8.31 16.83
CA ALA A 370 -17.48 -8.51 15.40
C ALA A 370 -16.21 -9.30 14.98
N GLY A 371 -15.26 -9.55 15.89
CA GLY A 371 -13.99 -10.20 15.56
C GLY A 371 -13.06 -9.31 14.71
N VAL A 372 -13.16 -7.99 14.88
CA VAL A 372 -12.37 -6.97 14.16
C VAL A 372 -11.42 -6.29 15.13
N TRP A 373 -10.24 -5.87 14.66
CA TRP A 373 -9.30 -5.14 15.50
C TRP A 373 -9.86 -3.74 15.85
N GLY A 374 -10.09 -3.47 17.14
CA GLY A 374 -10.54 -2.17 17.62
C GLY A 374 -9.39 -1.19 17.91
N ILE A 375 -9.51 0.06 17.47
CA ILE A 375 -8.59 1.16 17.78
C ILE A 375 -9.40 2.32 18.36
N MET A 376 -9.12 2.66 19.62
CA MET A 376 -9.69 3.83 20.28
C MET A 376 -8.94 5.10 19.83
N VAL A 377 -9.70 6.13 19.45
CA VAL A 377 -9.19 7.48 19.21
C VAL A 377 -9.69 8.44 20.28
N ASP A 378 -8.94 9.52 20.49
CA ASP A 378 -9.30 10.58 21.42
C ASP A 378 -8.74 11.94 20.93
N GLY A 379 -8.75 12.95 21.80
CA GLY A 379 -8.24 14.29 21.48
C GLY A 379 -6.74 14.34 21.18
N GLU A 380 -5.94 13.36 21.63
CA GLU A 380 -4.51 13.28 21.36
C GLU A 380 -4.20 12.31 20.23
N PHE A 381 -4.82 11.13 20.21
CA PHE A 381 -4.64 10.11 19.18
C PHE A 381 -5.81 10.13 18.19
N THR A 382 -5.73 11.02 17.21
CA THR A 382 -6.78 11.21 16.19
C THR A 382 -6.64 10.25 15.01
N LEU A 383 -7.66 10.21 14.13
CA LEU A 383 -7.62 9.46 12.86
C LEU A 383 -6.41 9.84 11.99
N ARG A 384 -5.97 11.10 12.04
CA ARG A 384 -4.74 11.55 11.35
C ARG A 384 -3.49 10.82 11.86
N ARG A 385 -3.33 10.72 13.18
CA ARG A 385 -2.19 10.00 13.78
C ARG A 385 -2.26 8.50 13.50
N LEU A 386 -3.46 7.94 13.38
CA LEU A 386 -3.64 6.56 12.94
C LEU A 386 -3.17 6.39 11.49
N ALA A 387 -3.59 7.27 10.58
CA ALA A 387 -3.13 7.24 9.19
C ALA A 387 -1.60 7.31 9.10
N ASP A 388 -0.96 8.20 9.87
CA ASP A 388 0.50 8.29 9.97
C ASP A 388 1.14 6.98 10.44
N LYS A 389 0.47 6.15 11.26
CA LYS A 389 1.01 4.87 11.73
C LYS A 389 0.76 3.69 10.78
N LEU A 390 -0.34 3.72 10.02
CA LEU A 390 -0.72 2.60 9.14
C LEU A 390 -0.07 2.68 7.75
N ILE A 391 0.27 3.89 7.32
CA ILE A 391 0.99 4.14 6.07
C ILE A 391 2.50 3.84 6.20
N ASP A 392 2.97 3.71 7.44
CA ASP A 392 4.34 3.28 7.80
C ASP A 392 4.52 1.75 7.69
#